data_AF-A0A7C7YRK5-F1
#
_entry.id   AF-A0A7C7YRK5-F1
#
_cell.length_a   1.000
_cell.length_b   1.000
_cell.length_c   1.000
_cell.angle_alpha   90.00
_cell.angle_beta   90.00
_cell.angle_gamma   90.00
#
_symmetry.space_group_name_H-M   'P 1'
#
loop_
_entity.id
_entity.type
_entity.pdbx_description
1 polymer ?
#
loop_
_entity_poly.entity_id
_entity_poly.type
_entity_poly.pdbx_seq_one_letter_code
_entity_poly.pdbx_strand_id
1 'polypeptide(L)'
;MGNNSYFAILGVGEDVEEKELKSAFMALVRKHPPHKDPEMYKKLRQAFDCLNSIVERQRYLANLHSGGQVAALQEQISTAFVEENWSGAISLSKRLIVLDPGNYSARNQLALAYLNSEDLKNADVSFKKLNSFDHGDPLYLCNHGFVLRELFSQTEVISNLSKAVSVYQKAVALDPTGSQGYIGLAQVCFSRQDSAAGIKYCRQAIDADGEVDFQDFDAYFLMCQYLAADGKNSKFKSSVKEIESILTEDVCEYASGLFAQFALDVYRHSKNVVMAKLFSDAAIKFLSAFGKSDSELKELSDSIRNLDKLRAEHQKIENDESILLVVRRFVASRYYWNIDELSEQQYREVFKNCVDALDTWPVDEVEFSFKKVKRICPRYYSEMRELVDSVLKSCRSVQGTTTKTTNRSQNHQQNQQQNPGCLIFITIGIFVYLAFVS
;
A
#
# COMPACT_ATOMS: atom_id res chain seq x y z
N MET A 1 14.52 13.72 -37.49
CA MET A 1 15.70 14.50 -37.05
C MET A 1 16.43 14.98 -38.28
N GLY A 2 16.35 16.25 -38.65
CA GLY A 2 17.04 16.72 -39.86
C GLY A 2 16.57 18.09 -40.29
N ASN A 3 17.33 19.12 -39.92
CA ASN A 3 17.36 20.38 -40.67
C ASN A 3 18.47 21.37 -40.26
N ASN A 4 19.44 20.98 -39.41
CA ASN A 4 20.46 21.91 -38.89
C ASN A 4 21.91 21.39 -38.90
N SER A 5 22.22 20.26 -39.55
CA SER A 5 23.62 19.83 -39.66
C SER A 5 24.35 20.63 -40.74
N TYR A 6 25.66 20.85 -40.56
CA TYR A 6 26.47 21.55 -41.58
C TYR A 6 26.51 20.78 -42.92
N PHE A 7 26.38 19.46 -42.88
CA PHE A 7 26.22 18.60 -44.05
C PHE A 7 24.89 18.88 -44.78
N ALA A 8 23.78 19.01 -44.04
CA ALA A 8 22.48 19.35 -44.61
C ALA A 8 22.44 20.78 -45.17
N ILE A 9 23.08 21.75 -44.50
CA ILE A 9 23.19 23.14 -44.98
C ILE A 9 23.90 23.23 -46.32
N LEU A 10 24.90 22.36 -46.56
CA LEU A 10 25.63 22.29 -47.83
C LEU A 10 25.08 21.26 -48.83
N GLY A 11 24.09 20.45 -48.43
CA GLY A 11 23.48 19.41 -49.26
C GLY A 11 24.45 18.27 -49.64
N VAL A 12 25.36 17.91 -48.73
CA VAL A 12 26.41 16.89 -48.95
C VAL A 12 26.38 15.80 -47.88
N GLY A 13 26.93 14.62 -48.19
CA GLY A 13 27.06 13.48 -47.26
C GLY A 13 28.21 13.63 -46.26
N GLU A 14 28.21 12.81 -45.19
CA GLU A 14 29.26 12.81 -44.16
C GLU A 14 30.63 12.34 -44.68
N ASP A 15 30.63 11.57 -45.76
CA ASP A 15 31.77 11.01 -46.49
C ASP A 15 32.28 11.89 -47.64
N VAL A 16 31.69 13.09 -47.84
CA VAL A 16 32.00 13.99 -48.96
C VAL A 16 33.50 14.27 -49.10
N GLU A 17 34.02 14.15 -50.33
CA GLU A 17 35.40 14.51 -50.67
C GLU A 17 35.58 16.04 -50.72
N GLU A 18 36.79 16.53 -50.46
CA GLU A 18 37.08 17.98 -50.42
C GLU A 18 36.69 18.70 -51.72
N LYS A 19 36.88 18.04 -52.88
CA LYS A 19 36.53 18.59 -54.20
C LYS A 19 35.02 18.76 -54.36
N GLU A 20 34.25 17.79 -53.89
CA GLU A 20 32.79 17.81 -53.94
C GLU A 20 32.21 18.82 -52.95
N LEU A 21 32.78 18.91 -51.74
CA LEU A 21 32.44 19.91 -50.73
C LEU A 21 32.62 21.34 -51.25
N LYS A 22 33.77 21.63 -51.89
CA LYS A 22 34.05 22.93 -52.52
C LYS A 22 33.08 23.24 -53.66
N SER A 23 32.78 22.25 -54.49
CA SER A 23 31.84 22.39 -55.60
C SER A 23 30.43 22.73 -55.11
N ALA A 24 29.94 21.99 -54.10
CA ALA A 24 28.63 22.21 -53.48
C ALA A 24 28.52 23.61 -52.84
N PHE A 25 29.55 24.02 -52.08
CA PHE A 25 29.61 25.37 -51.50
C PHE A 25 29.57 26.46 -52.57
N MET A 26 30.38 26.36 -53.63
CA MET A 26 30.38 27.34 -54.72
C MET A 26 29.03 27.42 -55.45
N ALA A 27 28.36 26.29 -55.66
CA ALA A 27 27.03 26.25 -56.28
C ALA A 27 25.98 26.99 -55.42
N LEU A 28 26.03 26.80 -54.09
CA LEU A 28 25.12 27.47 -53.16
C LEU A 28 25.42 28.97 -53.02
N VAL A 29 26.69 29.38 -53.03
CA VAL A 29 27.08 30.80 -53.01
C VAL A 29 26.65 31.56 -54.27
N ARG A 30 26.61 30.91 -55.44
CA ARG A 30 26.05 31.52 -56.67
C ARG A 30 24.54 31.77 -56.56
N LYS A 31 23.82 30.90 -55.84
CA LYS A 31 22.38 31.05 -55.57
C LYS A 31 22.10 32.05 -54.45
N HIS A 32 22.97 32.09 -53.43
CA HIS A 32 22.87 32.95 -52.24
C HIS A 32 24.13 33.83 -52.10
N PRO A 33 24.34 34.81 -53.00
CA PRO A 33 25.51 35.67 -52.93
C PRO A 33 25.39 36.67 -51.75
N PRO A 34 26.52 37.17 -51.21
CA PRO A 34 26.54 37.95 -49.96
C PRO A 34 25.66 39.20 -49.96
N HIS A 35 25.44 39.80 -51.13
CA HIS A 35 24.66 41.02 -51.29
C HIS A 35 23.15 40.77 -51.44
N LYS A 36 22.72 39.53 -51.76
CA LYS A 36 21.31 39.16 -51.89
C LYS A 36 20.78 38.42 -50.67
N ASP A 37 21.61 37.59 -50.06
CA ASP A 37 21.22 36.75 -48.92
C ASP A 37 22.37 36.63 -47.90
N PRO A 38 22.67 37.71 -47.16
CA PRO A 38 23.81 37.76 -46.24
C PRO A 38 23.70 36.76 -45.09
N GLU A 39 22.49 36.51 -44.57
CA GLU A 39 22.25 35.56 -43.48
C GLU A 39 22.48 34.11 -43.90
N MET A 40 21.96 33.71 -45.07
CA MET A 40 22.23 32.37 -45.59
C MET A 40 23.70 32.21 -45.99
N TYR A 41 24.31 33.22 -46.60
CA TYR A 41 25.74 33.20 -46.92
C TYR A 41 26.61 32.98 -45.68
N LYS A 42 26.28 33.64 -44.55
CA LYS A 42 26.97 33.44 -43.26
C LYS A 42 26.87 31.99 -42.77
N LYS A 43 25.68 31.37 -42.85
CA LYS A 43 25.49 29.95 -42.49
C LYS A 43 26.25 28.99 -43.40
N LEU A 44 26.19 29.22 -44.72
CA LEU A 44 26.95 28.44 -45.71
C LEU A 44 28.46 28.52 -45.44
N ARG A 45 28.95 29.71 -45.11
CA ARG A 45 30.38 29.94 -44.83
C ARG A 45 30.82 29.23 -43.55
N GLN A 46 30.05 29.34 -42.46
CA GLN A 46 30.31 28.63 -41.21
C GLN A 46 30.33 27.11 -41.39
N ALA A 47 29.36 26.57 -42.15
CA ALA A 47 29.31 25.14 -42.46
C ALA A 47 30.53 24.70 -43.28
N PHE A 48 30.91 25.46 -44.32
CA PHE A 48 32.06 25.13 -45.15
C PHE A 48 33.39 25.23 -44.37
N ASP A 49 33.60 26.29 -43.59
CA ASP A 49 34.85 26.47 -42.84
C ASP A 49 35.04 25.34 -41.80
N CYS A 50 33.95 24.89 -41.16
CA CYS A 50 33.98 23.75 -40.24
C CYS A 50 34.27 22.42 -40.97
N LEU A 51 33.60 22.15 -42.10
CA LEU A 51 33.73 20.87 -42.81
C LEU A 51 34.99 20.77 -43.70
N ASN A 52 35.57 21.88 -44.13
CA ASN A 52 36.77 21.91 -44.96
C ASN A 52 38.05 21.67 -44.14
N SER A 53 38.02 21.90 -42.82
CA SER A 53 39.12 21.55 -41.92
C SER A 53 38.98 20.10 -41.45
N ILE A 54 39.99 19.26 -41.69
CA ILE A 54 39.98 17.84 -41.30
C ILE A 54 39.74 17.70 -39.79
N VAL A 55 40.43 18.51 -38.97
CA VAL A 55 40.33 18.47 -37.50
C VAL A 55 38.96 18.92 -37.03
N GLU A 56 38.45 20.04 -37.55
CA GLU A 56 37.14 20.57 -37.13
C GLU A 56 35.99 19.68 -37.63
N ARG A 57 36.11 19.11 -38.83
CA ARG A 57 35.16 18.11 -39.37
C ARG A 57 35.14 16.86 -38.50
N GLN A 58 36.30 16.31 -38.14
CA GLN A 58 36.38 15.15 -37.24
C GLN A 58 35.78 15.46 -35.87
N ARG A 59 36.06 16.63 -35.31
CA ARG A 59 35.49 17.08 -34.03
C ARG A 59 33.98 17.26 -34.10
N TYR A 60 33.48 17.87 -35.17
CA TYR A 60 32.05 18.04 -35.42
C TYR A 60 31.34 16.71 -35.61
N LEU A 61 31.90 15.80 -36.40
CA LEU A 61 31.39 14.44 -36.56
C LEU A 61 31.40 13.68 -35.23
N ALA A 62 32.46 13.77 -34.45
CA ALA A 62 32.52 13.15 -33.12
C ALA A 62 31.42 13.66 -32.19
N ASN A 63 31.17 14.99 -32.18
CA ASN A 63 30.09 15.59 -31.39
C ASN A 63 28.69 15.23 -31.91
N LEU A 64 28.52 15.16 -33.24
CA LEU A 64 27.25 14.80 -33.88
C LEU A 64 26.92 13.32 -33.63
N HIS A 65 27.91 12.44 -33.80
CA HIS A 65 27.80 11.00 -33.54
C HIS A 65 27.65 10.71 -32.05
N SER A 66 28.34 11.43 -31.16
CA SER A 66 28.13 11.30 -29.71
C SER A 66 26.71 11.72 -29.32
N GLY A 67 26.16 12.77 -29.94
CA GLY A 67 24.76 13.16 -29.75
C GLY A 67 23.77 12.08 -30.21
N GLY A 68 24.00 11.47 -31.38
CA GLY A 68 23.22 10.33 -31.85
C GLY A 68 23.34 9.10 -30.94
N GLN A 69 24.53 8.82 -30.42
CA GLN A 69 24.77 7.74 -29.47
C GLN A 69 24.09 7.99 -28.11
N VAL A 70 24.08 9.24 -27.63
CA VAL A 70 23.36 9.64 -26.40
C VAL A 70 21.87 9.37 -26.55
N ALA A 71 21.25 9.84 -27.64
CA ALA A 71 19.83 9.61 -27.90
C ALA A 71 19.50 8.11 -28.01
N ALA A 72 20.31 7.35 -28.75
CA ALA A 72 20.14 5.91 -28.87
C ALA A 72 20.29 5.17 -27.53
N LEU A 73 21.23 5.58 -26.67
CA LEU A 73 21.37 5.03 -25.33
C LEU A 73 20.18 5.38 -24.44
N GLN A 74 19.65 6.61 -24.51
CA GLN A 74 18.45 7.00 -23.77
C GLN A 74 17.23 6.15 -24.15
N GLU A 75 17.05 5.88 -25.44
CA GLU A 75 16.00 4.99 -25.93
C GLU A 75 16.20 3.56 -25.41
N GLN A 76 17.41 3.01 -25.52
CA GLN A 76 17.73 1.67 -25.01
C GLN A 76 17.56 1.56 -23.49
N ILE A 77 17.90 2.60 -22.73
CA ILE A 77 17.64 2.64 -21.29
C ILE A 77 16.13 2.58 -21.04
N SER A 78 15.36 3.42 -21.74
CA SER A 78 13.89 3.45 -21.59
C SER A 78 13.28 2.08 -21.92
N THR A 79 13.71 1.42 -22.99
CA THR A 79 13.31 0.05 -23.32
C THR A 79 13.68 -0.93 -22.21
N ALA A 80 14.91 -0.87 -21.69
CA ALA A 80 15.35 -1.76 -20.62
C ALA A 80 14.52 -1.56 -19.32
N PHE A 81 14.04 -0.35 -19.04
CA PHE A 81 13.11 -0.08 -17.94
C PHE A 81 11.73 -0.71 -18.18
N VAL A 82 11.20 -0.62 -19.40
CA VAL A 82 9.91 -1.23 -19.77
C VAL A 82 9.98 -2.76 -19.72
N GLU A 83 11.11 -3.33 -20.13
CA GLU A 83 11.37 -4.78 -20.09
C GLU A 83 11.83 -5.29 -18.72
N GLU A 84 11.91 -4.42 -17.71
CA GLU A 84 12.44 -4.73 -16.37
C GLU A 84 13.86 -5.35 -16.39
N ASN A 85 14.62 -5.09 -17.45
CA ASN A 85 16.01 -5.51 -17.58
C ASN A 85 16.92 -4.56 -16.80
N TRP A 86 16.88 -4.64 -15.48
CA TRP A 86 17.62 -3.76 -14.58
C TRP A 86 19.13 -3.82 -14.78
N SER A 87 19.67 -5.00 -15.07
CA SER A 87 21.10 -5.18 -15.35
C SER A 87 21.54 -4.44 -16.63
N GLY A 88 20.70 -4.49 -17.68
CA GLY A 88 20.88 -3.75 -18.92
C GLY A 88 20.76 -2.25 -18.68
N ALA A 89 19.72 -1.80 -17.97
CA ALA A 89 19.50 -0.40 -17.62
C ALA A 89 20.68 0.20 -16.83
N ILE A 90 21.25 -0.54 -15.87
CA ILE A 90 22.45 -0.14 -15.12
C ILE A 90 23.65 0.04 -16.06
N SER A 91 23.92 -0.95 -16.93
CA SER A 91 25.05 -0.92 -17.86
C SER A 91 24.95 0.24 -18.85
N LEU A 92 23.77 0.41 -19.45
CA LEU A 92 23.50 1.47 -20.42
C LEU A 92 23.55 2.86 -19.77
N SER A 93 22.99 3.03 -18.57
CA SER A 93 23.04 4.30 -17.83
C SER A 93 24.48 4.68 -17.47
N LYS A 94 25.31 3.72 -17.03
CA LYS A 94 26.75 3.96 -16.79
C LYS A 94 27.47 4.42 -18.05
N ARG A 95 27.21 3.79 -19.20
CA ARG A 95 27.78 4.19 -20.50
C ARG A 95 27.35 5.61 -20.88
N LEU A 96 26.07 5.95 -20.68
CA LEU A 96 25.56 7.29 -20.96
C LEU A 96 26.21 8.35 -20.06
N ILE A 97 26.42 8.07 -18.77
CA ILE A 97 27.12 8.98 -17.84
C ILE A 97 28.58 9.21 -18.25
N VAL A 98 29.24 8.23 -18.86
CA VAL A 98 30.61 8.38 -19.37
C VAL A 98 30.64 9.31 -20.59
N LEU A 99 29.67 9.17 -21.51
CA LEU A 99 29.58 10.00 -22.71
C LEU A 99 29.07 11.42 -22.42
N ASP A 100 28.15 11.55 -21.48
CA ASP A 100 27.58 12.80 -21.04
C ASP A 100 27.60 12.89 -19.50
N PRO A 101 28.73 13.31 -18.91
CA PRO A 101 28.82 13.54 -17.48
C PRO A 101 27.93 14.68 -16.97
N GLY A 102 27.29 15.48 -17.84
CA GLY A 102 26.29 16.47 -17.43
C GLY A 102 24.89 15.89 -17.26
N ASN A 103 24.66 14.64 -17.69
CA ASN A 103 23.33 14.05 -17.72
C ASN A 103 22.88 13.62 -16.31
N TYR A 104 22.12 14.48 -15.63
CA TYR A 104 21.54 14.14 -14.32
C TYR A 104 20.42 13.11 -14.44
N SER A 105 19.67 13.13 -15.54
CA SER A 105 18.63 12.13 -15.82
C SER A 105 19.22 10.72 -15.94
N ALA A 106 20.35 10.54 -16.63
CA ALA A 106 21.04 9.25 -16.71
C ALA A 106 21.54 8.75 -15.34
N ARG A 107 21.93 9.67 -14.45
CA ARG A 107 22.30 9.32 -13.06
C ARG A 107 21.10 8.92 -12.23
N ASN A 108 19.97 9.60 -12.39
CA ASN A 108 18.71 9.21 -11.78
C ASN A 108 18.26 7.84 -12.28
N GLN A 109 18.32 7.58 -13.60
CA GLN A 109 18.05 6.28 -14.20
C GLN A 109 18.97 5.19 -13.65
N LEU A 110 20.27 5.45 -13.48
CA LEU A 110 21.17 4.50 -12.82
C LEU A 110 20.71 4.17 -11.39
N ALA A 111 20.37 5.18 -10.61
CA ALA A 111 19.94 5.00 -9.23
C ALA A 111 18.59 4.27 -9.12
N LEU A 112 17.63 4.59 -10.00
CA LEU A 112 16.34 3.90 -10.11
C LEU A 112 16.50 2.46 -10.59
N ALA A 113 17.41 2.17 -11.52
CA ALA A 113 17.67 0.80 -11.95
C ALA A 113 18.23 -0.06 -10.81
N TYR A 114 19.12 0.51 -9.96
CA TYR A 114 19.55 -0.15 -8.73
C TYR A 114 18.42 -0.37 -7.73
N LEU A 115 17.52 0.62 -7.58
CA LEU A 115 16.34 0.48 -6.72
C LEU A 115 15.43 -0.67 -7.18
N ASN A 116 15.10 -0.73 -8.48
CA ASN A 116 14.23 -1.77 -9.02
C ASN A 116 14.90 -3.16 -9.06
N SER A 117 16.24 -3.22 -9.04
CA SER A 117 16.97 -4.48 -8.82
C SER A 117 17.15 -4.83 -7.33
N GLU A 118 16.42 -4.16 -6.43
CA GLU A 118 16.50 -4.29 -4.96
C GLU A 118 17.88 -4.00 -4.34
N ASP A 119 18.81 -3.42 -5.10
CA ASP A 119 20.15 -3.04 -4.63
C ASP A 119 20.12 -1.64 -4.00
N LEU A 120 19.43 -1.55 -2.87
CA LEU A 120 19.20 -0.29 -2.16
C LEU A 120 20.50 0.42 -1.74
N LYS A 121 21.58 -0.34 -1.51
CA LYS A 121 22.89 0.22 -1.15
C LYS A 121 23.50 0.97 -2.33
N ASN A 122 23.52 0.37 -3.52
CA ASN A 122 24.05 1.05 -4.70
C ASN A 122 23.10 2.15 -5.20
N ALA A 123 21.79 2.03 -4.97
CA ALA A 123 20.83 3.11 -5.19
C ALA A 123 21.16 4.34 -4.31
N ASP A 124 21.36 4.15 -3.00
CA ASP A 124 21.74 5.24 -2.07
C ASP A 124 23.09 5.89 -2.46
N VAL A 125 24.09 5.09 -2.84
CA VAL A 125 25.38 5.63 -3.33
C VAL A 125 25.19 6.46 -4.60
N SER A 126 24.38 5.98 -5.54
CA SER A 126 24.10 6.65 -6.81
C SER A 126 23.34 7.97 -6.59
N PHE A 127 22.32 7.97 -5.72
CA PHE A 127 21.59 9.18 -5.36
C PHE A 127 22.44 10.18 -4.57
N LYS A 128 23.28 9.74 -3.63
CA LYS A 128 24.26 10.63 -2.97
C LYS A 128 25.18 11.30 -3.97
N LYS A 129 25.62 10.56 -4.99
CA LYS A 129 26.46 11.14 -6.04
C LYS A 129 25.69 12.14 -6.90
N LEU A 130 24.46 11.82 -7.30
CA LEU A 130 23.57 12.73 -8.03
C LEU A 130 23.29 14.02 -7.23
N ASN A 131 22.89 13.88 -5.97
CA ASN A 131 22.54 14.99 -5.08
C ASN A 131 23.78 15.76 -4.56
N SER A 132 24.99 15.38 -4.98
CA SER A 132 26.21 16.19 -4.78
C SER A 132 26.39 17.28 -5.85
N PHE A 133 25.59 17.24 -6.92
CA PHE A 133 25.52 18.27 -7.95
C PHE A 133 24.35 19.21 -7.68
N ASP A 134 24.44 20.44 -8.22
CA ASP A 134 23.35 21.40 -8.20
C ASP A 134 22.43 21.18 -9.42
N HIS A 135 21.50 20.23 -9.30
CA HIS A 135 20.58 19.84 -10.39
C HIS A 135 19.23 20.58 -10.35
N GLY A 136 18.87 21.22 -9.23
CA GLY A 136 17.60 21.95 -9.07
C GLY A 136 16.30 21.12 -9.10
N ASP A 137 16.37 19.84 -9.49
CA ASP A 137 15.18 18.98 -9.62
C ASP A 137 14.77 18.31 -8.28
N PRO A 138 13.58 18.62 -7.70
CA PRO A 138 13.09 18.02 -6.46
C PRO A 138 12.79 16.52 -6.59
N LEU A 139 12.52 16.01 -7.79
CA LEU A 139 12.19 14.61 -8.03
C LEU A 139 13.33 13.68 -7.59
N TYR A 140 14.58 14.05 -7.86
CA TYR A 140 15.76 13.24 -7.49
C TYR A 140 15.94 13.14 -5.98
N LEU A 141 15.57 14.20 -5.25
CA LEU A 141 15.56 14.20 -3.78
C LEU A 141 14.43 13.33 -3.23
N CYS A 142 13.24 13.38 -3.84
CA CYS A 142 12.11 12.51 -3.49
C CYS A 142 12.45 11.03 -3.71
N ASN A 143 13.07 10.69 -4.85
CA ASN A 143 13.52 9.33 -5.16
C ASN A 143 14.58 8.85 -4.15
N HIS A 144 15.53 9.71 -3.77
CA HIS A 144 16.51 9.37 -2.74
C HIS A 144 15.85 9.14 -1.37
N GLY A 145 14.88 9.99 -1.00
CA GLY A 145 14.10 9.83 0.22
C GLY A 145 13.37 8.50 0.30
N PHE A 146 12.84 8.04 -0.85
CA PHE A 146 12.20 6.73 -0.96
C PHE A 146 13.19 5.60 -0.67
N VAL A 147 14.36 5.61 -1.33
CA VAL A 147 15.44 4.62 -1.08
C VAL A 147 15.85 4.58 0.40
N LEU A 148 15.98 5.74 1.05
CA LEU A 148 16.35 5.82 2.45
C LEU A 148 15.28 5.24 3.39
N ARG A 149 14.00 5.36 3.04
CA ARG A 149 12.91 4.72 3.77
C ARG A 149 12.88 3.21 3.56
N GLU A 150 13.09 2.73 2.34
CA GLU A 150 13.20 1.30 2.07
C GLU A 150 14.40 0.67 2.80
N LEU A 151 15.54 1.37 2.82
CA LEU A 151 16.69 0.96 3.63
C LEU A 151 16.35 0.90 5.12
N PHE A 152 15.56 1.84 5.64
CA PHE A 152 15.09 1.75 7.03
C PHE A 152 14.18 0.54 7.23
N SER A 153 13.22 0.28 6.34
CA SER A 153 12.32 -0.88 6.41
C SER A 153 13.11 -2.20 6.49
N GLN A 154 14.21 -2.32 5.75
CA GLN A 154 15.04 -3.53 5.74
C GLN A 154 16.05 -3.65 6.89
N THR A 155 16.52 -2.51 7.45
CA THR A 155 17.67 -2.51 8.39
C THR A 155 17.35 -1.97 9.77
N GLU A 156 16.20 -1.32 9.94
CA GLU A 156 15.77 -0.58 11.14
C GLU A 156 16.75 0.51 11.61
N VAL A 157 17.70 0.92 10.76
CA VAL A 157 18.69 1.95 11.10
C VAL A 157 18.05 3.34 11.09
N ILE A 158 17.73 3.87 12.27
CA ILE A 158 17.05 5.17 12.48
C ILE A 158 17.73 6.35 11.75
N SER A 159 19.05 6.29 11.56
CA SER A 159 19.78 7.34 10.82
C SER A 159 19.30 7.48 9.36
N ASN A 160 18.78 6.41 8.74
CA ASN A 160 18.24 6.44 7.39
C ASN A 160 16.92 7.23 7.34
N LEU A 161 16.02 7.08 8.31
CA LEU A 161 14.83 7.94 8.42
C LEU A 161 15.21 9.40 8.60
N SER A 162 16.24 9.69 9.42
CA SER A 162 16.69 11.07 9.63
C SER A 162 17.23 11.71 8.35
N LYS A 163 17.96 10.93 7.53
CA LYS A 163 18.38 11.36 6.19
C LYS A 163 17.19 11.54 5.24
N ALA A 164 16.21 10.63 5.28
CA ALA A 164 15.00 10.71 4.46
C ALA A 164 14.23 12.02 4.73
N VAL A 165 14.03 12.38 6.01
CA VAL A 165 13.46 13.69 6.39
C VAL A 165 14.25 14.83 5.76
N SER A 166 15.59 14.81 5.87
CA SER A 166 16.41 15.89 5.34
C SER A 166 16.29 16.05 3.82
N VAL A 167 16.27 14.96 3.05
CA VAL A 167 16.14 15.04 1.59
C VAL A 167 14.74 15.45 1.15
N TYR A 168 13.68 14.96 1.79
CA TYR A 168 12.32 15.41 1.48
C TYR A 168 12.09 16.87 1.87
N GLN A 169 12.63 17.35 2.99
CA GLN A 169 12.58 18.78 3.35
C GLN A 169 13.28 19.65 2.31
N LYS A 170 14.40 19.19 1.75
CA LYS A 170 15.06 19.89 0.64
C LYS A 170 14.20 19.87 -0.63
N ALA A 171 13.54 18.75 -0.94
CA ALA A 171 12.63 18.67 -2.08
C ALA A 171 11.49 19.69 -1.96
N VAL A 172 10.83 19.75 -0.80
CA VAL A 172 9.79 20.73 -0.48
C VAL A 172 10.32 22.17 -0.55
N ALA A 173 11.56 22.42 -0.15
CA ALA A 173 12.15 23.76 -0.23
C ALA A 173 12.46 24.19 -1.67
N LEU A 174 12.79 23.24 -2.56
CA LEU A 174 13.01 23.52 -3.99
C LEU A 174 11.70 23.71 -4.75
N ASP A 175 10.69 22.91 -4.42
CA ASP A 175 9.36 22.97 -5.01
C ASP A 175 8.29 22.83 -3.91
N PRO A 176 7.83 23.97 -3.35
CA PRO A 176 6.78 23.99 -2.34
C PRO A 176 5.40 23.62 -2.88
N THR A 177 5.22 23.64 -4.21
CA THR A 177 3.96 23.30 -4.88
C THR A 177 3.84 21.82 -5.22
N GLY A 178 4.96 21.09 -5.21
CA GLY A 178 4.99 19.65 -5.43
C GLY A 178 4.53 18.84 -4.21
N SER A 179 3.46 18.06 -4.36
CA SER A 179 2.89 17.22 -3.31
C SER A 179 3.83 16.08 -2.84
N GLN A 180 4.68 15.56 -3.74
CA GLN A 180 5.51 14.36 -3.50
C GLN A 180 6.46 14.49 -2.30
N GLY A 181 7.04 15.68 -2.08
CA GLY A 181 7.93 15.92 -0.95
C GLY A 181 7.19 15.82 0.39
N TYR A 182 5.98 16.38 0.45
CA TYR A 182 5.10 16.29 1.63
C TYR A 182 4.59 14.87 1.85
N ILE A 183 4.20 14.14 0.80
CA ILE A 183 3.83 12.72 0.89
C ILE A 183 5.00 11.91 1.47
N GLY A 184 6.22 12.13 0.98
CA GLY A 184 7.43 11.50 1.51
C GLY A 184 7.63 11.75 3.01
N LEU A 185 7.45 12.99 3.47
CA LEU A 185 7.49 13.35 4.90
C LEU A 185 6.38 12.69 5.71
N ALA A 186 5.15 12.66 5.17
CA ALA A 186 4.03 11.97 5.78
C ALA A 186 4.35 10.48 5.94
N GLN A 187 4.93 9.82 4.94
CA GLN A 187 5.28 8.42 5.04
C GLN A 187 6.47 8.14 5.99
N VAL A 188 7.43 9.07 6.14
CA VAL A 188 8.43 8.98 7.22
C VAL A 188 7.78 9.04 8.60
N CYS A 189 6.75 9.89 8.77
CA CYS A 189 6.01 9.97 10.03
C CYS A 189 5.30 8.65 10.36
N PHE A 190 4.90 7.88 9.33
CA PHE A 190 4.24 6.59 9.50
C PHE A 190 5.22 5.58 10.14
N SER A 191 6.45 5.53 9.61
CA SER A 191 7.55 4.73 10.16
C SER A 191 7.94 5.15 11.59
N ARG A 192 7.68 6.41 11.97
CA ARG A 192 7.93 6.93 13.34
C ARG A 192 6.71 6.84 14.26
N GLN A 193 5.57 6.36 13.77
CA GLN A 193 4.28 6.36 14.46
C GLN A 193 3.82 7.77 14.92
N ASP A 194 4.26 8.82 14.24
CA ASP A 194 3.83 10.20 14.50
C ASP A 194 2.62 10.56 13.63
N SER A 195 1.45 10.07 14.03
CA SER A 195 0.20 10.24 13.28
C SER A 195 -0.21 11.71 13.13
N ALA A 196 0.06 12.55 14.14
CA ALA A 196 -0.29 13.97 14.10
C ALA A 196 0.52 14.73 13.04
N ALA A 197 1.84 14.51 12.99
CA ALA A 197 2.69 15.10 11.95
C ALA A 197 2.37 14.51 10.57
N GLY A 198 2.11 13.20 10.49
CA GLY A 198 1.72 12.52 9.25
C GLY A 198 0.48 13.14 8.59
N ILE A 199 -0.61 13.28 9.34
CA ILE A 199 -1.84 13.92 8.86
C ILE A 199 -1.59 15.37 8.45
N LYS A 200 -0.75 16.11 9.18
CA LYS A 200 -0.39 17.48 8.83
C LYS A 200 0.30 17.52 7.45
N TYR A 201 1.29 16.68 7.21
CA TYR A 201 1.98 16.63 5.92
C TYR A 201 1.06 16.15 4.78
N CYS A 202 0.15 15.20 5.03
CA CYS A 202 -0.87 14.85 4.03
C CYS A 202 -1.70 16.07 3.62
N ARG A 203 -2.14 16.90 4.57
CA ARG A 203 -2.87 18.13 4.23
C ARG A 203 -2.02 19.13 3.46
N GLN A 204 -0.75 19.30 3.85
CA GLN A 204 0.15 20.16 3.09
C GLN A 204 0.40 19.64 1.67
N ALA A 205 0.34 18.33 1.45
CA ALA A 205 0.41 17.75 0.12
C ALA A 205 -0.84 18.04 -0.72
N ILE A 206 -2.03 17.92 -0.12
CA ILE A 206 -3.33 18.23 -0.74
C ILE A 206 -3.45 19.72 -1.08
N ASP A 207 -2.94 20.59 -0.20
CA ASP A 207 -3.05 22.04 -0.38
C ASP A 207 -1.86 22.62 -1.19
N ALA A 208 -0.96 21.78 -1.73
CA ALA A 208 0.37 22.20 -2.20
C ALA A 208 0.32 23.10 -3.44
N ASP A 209 -0.43 22.71 -4.46
CA ASP A 209 -0.58 23.46 -5.71
C ASP A 209 -1.78 24.44 -5.68
N GLY A 210 -2.60 24.36 -4.63
CA GLY A 210 -3.76 25.22 -4.41
C GLY A 210 -5.01 24.78 -5.17
N GLU A 211 -4.97 23.63 -5.85
CA GLU A 211 -6.13 22.99 -6.45
C GLU A 211 -6.47 21.73 -5.64
N VAL A 212 -7.75 21.30 -5.69
CA VAL A 212 -8.16 20.04 -5.07
C VAL A 212 -8.70 19.15 -6.17
N ASP A 213 -7.89 18.20 -6.61
CA ASP A 213 -8.17 17.34 -7.76
C ASP A 213 -7.70 15.89 -7.52
N PHE A 214 -7.72 15.06 -8.56
CA PHE A 214 -7.35 13.65 -8.43
C PHE A 214 -5.86 13.42 -8.12
N GLN A 215 -4.98 14.39 -8.36
CA GLN A 215 -3.54 14.30 -8.04
C GLN A 215 -3.31 14.25 -6.52
N ASP A 216 -4.28 14.73 -5.73
CA ASP A 216 -4.25 14.66 -4.27
C ASP A 216 -4.62 13.29 -3.70
N PHE A 217 -5.09 12.36 -4.55
CA PHE A 217 -5.65 11.09 -4.13
C PHE A 217 -4.68 10.31 -3.23
N ASP A 218 -3.39 10.27 -3.56
CA ASP A 218 -2.38 9.56 -2.76
C ASP A 218 -2.23 10.15 -1.35
N ALA A 219 -2.28 11.48 -1.24
CA ALA A 219 -2.23 12.17 0.05
C ALA A 219 -3.50 11.93 0.87
N TYR A 220 -4.68 11.95 0.23
CA TYR A 220 -5.95 11.58 0.86
C TYR A 220 -5.97 10.13 1.33
N PHE A 221 -5.48 9.21 0.50
CA PHE A 221 -5.41 7.78 0.82
C PHE A 221 -4.52 7.54 2.04
N LEU A 222 -3.33 8.14 2.06
CA LEU A 222 -2.43 8.07 3.22
C LEU A 222 -3.05 8.71 4.47
N MET A 223 -3.74 9.84 4.33
CA MET A 223 -4.46 10.47 5.44
C MET A 223 -5.56 9.55 5.99
N CYS A 224 -6.31 8.87 5.12
CA CYS A 224 -7.30 7.87 5.51
C CYS A 224 -6.67 6.72 6.31
N GLN A 225 -5.46 6.26 5.95
CA GLN A 225 -4.74 5.24 6.71
C GLN A 225 -4.43 5.71 8.14
N TYR A 226 -3.91 6.94 8.30
CA TYR A 226 -3.68 7.54 9.62
C TYR A 226 -4.95 7.68 10.44
N LEU A 227 -6.02 8.21 9.83
CA LEU A 227 -7.28 8.46 10.52
C LEU A 227 -7.93 7.15 10.99
N ALA A 228 -7.86 6.09 10.19
CA ALA A 228 -8.37 4.79 10.57
C ALA A 228 -7.51 4.11 11.64
N ALA A 229 -6.18 4.20 11.55
CA ALA A 229 -5.27 3.69 12.58
C ALA A 229 -5.49 4.34 13.95
N ASP A 230 -5.75 5.65 13.97
CA ASP A 230 -6.10 6.41 15.18
C ASP A 230 -7.54 6.19 15.68
N GLY A 231 -8.36 5.41 14.97
CA GLY A 231 -9.79 5.24 15.28
C GLY A 231 -10.64 6.50 15.10
N LYS A 232 -10.15 7.50 14.35
CA LYS A 232 -10.84 8.78 14.06
C LYS A 232 -11.88 8.62 12.95
N ASN A 233 -12.85 7.73 13.17
CA ASN A 233 -13.82 7.30 12.16
C ASN A 233 -14.67 8.44 11.55
N SER A 234 -14.97 9.49 12.31
CA SER A 234 -15.71 10.66 11.78
C SER A 234 -14.89 11.43 10.76
N LYS A 235 -13.61 11.69 11.06
CA LYS A 235 -12.68 12.37 10.17
C LYS A 235 -12.37 11.51 8.94
N PHE A 236 -12.18 10.20 9.12
CA PHE A 236 -12.03 9.26 8.00
C PHE A 236 -13.21 9.39 7.01
N LYS A 237 -14.45 9.39 7.51
CA LYS A 237 -15.64 9.54 6.67
C LYS A 237 -15.71 10.90 5.97
N SER A 238 -15.22 11.97 6.60
CA SER A 238 -15.09 13.28 5.94
C SER A 238 -14.10 13.22 4.79
N SER A 239 -12.92 12.64 5.01
CA SER A 239 -11.90 12.49 3.96
C SER A 239 -12.34 11.59 2.81
N VAL A 240 -13.12 10.53 3.08
CA VAL A 240 -13.75 9.72 2.02
C VAL A 240 -14.77 10.54 1.19
N LYS A 241 -15.45 11.53 1.77
CA LYS A 241 -16.32 12.43 1.00
C LYS A 241 -15.53 13.43 0.16
N GLU A 242 -14.40 13.90 0.67
CA GLU A 242 -13.47 14.76 -0.09
C GLU A 242 -12.94 13.99 -1.30
N ILE A 243 -12.49 12.74 -1.10
CA ILE A 243 -12.10 11.84 -2.21
C ILE A 243 -13.26 11.69 -3.21
N GLU A 244 -14.47 11.36 -2.76
CA GLU A 244 -15.63 11.21 -3.64
C GLU A 244 -15.87 12.45 -4.53
N SER A 245 -15.58 13.66 -4.04
CA SER A 245 -15.77 14.90 -4.80
C SER A 245 -14.72 15.15 -5.88
N ILE A 246 -13.53 14.54 -5.78
CA ILE A 246 -12.45 14.64 -6.77
C ILE A 246 -12.42 13.46 -7.74
N LEU A 247 -13.25 12.43 -7.53
CA LEU A 247 -13.31 11.29 -8.43
C LEU A 247 -14.05 11.64 -9.73
N THR A 248 -13.61 11.00 -10.81
CA THR A 248 -14.27 10.96 -12.11
C THR A 248 -14.56 9.50 -12.51
N GLU A 249 -15.36 9.31 -13.56
CA GLU A 249 -15.79 7.97 -13.98
C GLU A 249 -14.62 7.06 -14.42
N ASP A 250 -13.55 7.64 -14.97
CA ASP A 250 -12.34 6.98 -15.45
C ASP A 250 -11.40 6.53 -14.34
N VAL A 251 -11.43 7.17 -13.16
CA VAL A 251 -10.51 6.88 -12.04
C VAL A 251 -11.21 6.24 -10.83
N CYS A 252 -12.55 6.20 -10.79
CA CYS A 252 -13.28 5.68 -9.63
C CYS A 252 -13.02 4.18 -9.38
N GLU A 253 -12.80 3.39 -10.43
CA GLU A 253 -12.46 1.97 -10.33
C GLU A 253 -11.07 1.77 -9.73
N TYR A 254 -10.09 2.61 -10.13
CA TYR A 254 -8.75 2.60 -9.55
C TYR A 254 -8.78 2.94 -8.06
N ALA A 255 -9.47 4.03 -7.69
CA ALA A 255 -9.63 4.44 -6.30
C ALA A 255 -10.33 3.36 -5.45
N SER A 256 -11.40 2.76 -5.99
CA SER A 256 -12.10 1.64 -5.35
C SER A 256 -11.19 0.43 -5.16
N GLY A 257 -10.46 0.05 -6.21
CA GLY A 257 -9.53 -1.08 -6.18
C GLY A 257 -8.45 -0.91 -5.12
N LEU A 258 -7.84 0.27 -5.00
CA LEU A 258 -6.84 0.54 -3.98
C LEU A 258 -7.40 0.44 -2.55
N PHE A 259 -8.59 1.00 -2.29
CA PHE A 259 -9.22 0.88 -0.98
C PHE A 259 -9.62 -0.56 -0.66
N ALA A 260 -10.14 -1.32 -1.64
CA ALA A 260 -10.49 -2.72 -1.48
C ALA A 260 -9.25 -3.59 -1.20
N GLN A 261 -8.17 -3.38 -1.95
CA GLN A 261 -6.91 -4.09 -1.76
C GLN A 261 -6.33 -3.82 -0.37
N PHE A 262 -6.29 -2.56 0.04
CA PHE A 262 -5.81 -2.21 1.38
C PHE A 262 -6.68 -2.81 2.49
N ALA A 263 -8.01 -2.86 2.31
CA ALA A 263 -8.90 -3.53 3.25
C ALA A 263 -8.54 -5.02 3.43
N LEU A 264 -8.23 -5.70 2.33
CA LEU A 264 -7.83 -7.10 2.31
C LEU A 264 -6.47 -7.30 2.98
N ASP A 265 -5.49 -6.46 2.67
CA ASP A 265 -4.13 -6.56 3.23
C ASP A 265 -4.13 -6.31 4.74
N VAL A 266 -4.84 -5.29 5.20
CA VAL A 266 -5.00 -5.01 6.63
C VAL A 266 -5.65 -6.19 7.35
N TYR A 267 -6.70 -6.78 6.76
CA TYR A 267 -7.31 -7.98 7.34
C TYR A 267 -6.34 -9.16 7.38
N ARG A 268 -5.64 -9.46 6.27
CA ARG A 268 -4.72 -10.60 6.18
C ARG A 268 -3.54 -10.50 7.14
N HIS A 269 -2.93 -9.31 7.26
CA HIS A 269 -1.70 -9.13 8.02
C HIS A 269 -1.91 -8.78 9.49
N SER A 270 -2.98 -8.06 9.82
CA SER A 270 -3.19 -7.54 11.19
C SER A 270 -4.51 -7.98 11.83
N LYS A 271 -5.37 -8.68 11.07
CA LYS A 271 -6.74 -9.05 11.49
C LYS A 271 -7.56 -7.85 11.98
N ASN A 272 -7.19 -6.63 11.57
CA ASN A 272 -7.88 -5.40 11.97
C ASN A 272 -9.16 -5.23 11.16
N VAL A 273 -10.22 -5.92 11.60
CA VAL A 273 -11.53 -5.95 10.97
C VAL A 273 -12.18 -4.56 10.91
N VAL A 274 -11.91 -3.69 11.89
CA VAL A 274 -12.49 -2.34 11.93
C VAL A 274 -11.96 -1.50 10.77
N MET A 275 -10.64 -1.50 10.59
CA MET A 275 -9.99 -0.76 9.52
C MET A 275 -10.34 -1.38 8.16
N ALA A 276 -10.28 -2.70 8.03
CA ALA A 276 -10.71 -3.40 6.80
C ALA A 276 -12.13 -3.00 6.38
N LYS A 277 -13.06 -2.93 7.33
CA LYS A 277 -14.44 -2.51 7.06
C LYS A 277 -14.55 -1.07 6.57
N LEU A 278 -13.83 -0.14 7.19
CA LEU A 278 -13.85 1.27 6.79
C LEU A 278 -13.42 1.43 5.33
N PHE A 279 -12.36 0.73 4.93
CA PHE A 279 -11.84 0.81 3.58
C PHE A 279 -12.71 0.05 2.56
N SER A 280 -13.24 -1.14 2.89
CA SER A 280 -14.16 -1.86 2.00
C SER A 280 -15.48 -1.09 1.78
N ASP A 281 -16.02 -0.45 2.84
CA ASP A 281 -17.21 0.39 2.73
C ASP A 281 -16.96 1.61 1.84
N ALA A 282 -15.78 2.23 1.94
CA ALA A 282 -15.38 3.36 1.09
C ALA A 282 -15.19 2.95 -0.37
N ALA A 283 -14.58 1.79 -0.64
CA ALA A 283 -14.44 1.25 -2.00
C ALA A 283 -15.80 1.08 -2.71
N ILE A 284 -16.77 0.44 -2.05
CA ILE A 284 -18.14 0.30 -2.57
C ILE A 284 -18.76 1.67 -2.83
N LYS A 285 -18.55 2.61 -1.91
CA LYS A 285 -19.09 3.96 -2.03
C LYS A 285 -18.61 4.66 -3.29
N PHE A 286 -17.30 4.58 -3.59
CA PHE A 286 -16.72 5.18 -4.79
C PHE A 286 -17.34 4.64 -6.08
N LEU A 287 -17.54 3.33 -6.22
CA LEU A 287 -18.23 2.77 -7.39
C LEU A 287 -19.69 3.23 -7.47
N SER A 288 -20.40 3.19 -6.33
CA SER A 288 -21.82 3.52 -6.29
C SER A 288 -22.13 4.98 -6.64
N ALA A 289 -21.19 5.90 -6.39
CA ALA A 289 -21.31 7.31 -6.76
C ALA A 289 -21.46 7.50 -8.29
N PHE A 290 -20.96 6.55 -9.08
CA PHE A 290 -21.04 6.54 -10.54
C PHE A 290 -21.98 5.46 -11.08
N GLY A 291 -22.87 4.91 -10.25
CA GLY A 291 -23.80 3.86 -10.66
C GLY A 291 -23.13 2.51 -11.00
N LYS A 292 -21.84 2.36 -10.69
CA LYS A 292 -21.08 1.12 -10.90
C LYS A 292 -21.25 0.18 -9.69
N SER A 293 -21.06 -1.11 -9.93
CA SER A 293 -21.05 -2.08 -8.84
C SER A 293 -20.20 -3.29 -9.16
N ASP A 294 -19.54 -3.82 -8.14
CA ASP A 294 -18.71 -5.01 -8.20
C ASP A 294 -19.25 -6.05 -7.22
N SER A 295 -19.58 -7.25 -7.70
CA SER A 295 -20.14 -8.33 -6.89
C SER A 295 -19.12 -8.93 -5.92
N GLU A 296 -17.87 -9.10 -6.36
CA GLU A 296 -16.80 -9.67 -5.53
C GLU A 296 -16.47 -8.72 -4.37
N LEU A 297 -16.41 -7.41 -4.65
CA LEU A 297 -16.22 -6.39 -3.63
C LEU A 297 -17.38 -6.34 -2.62
N LYS A 298 -18.63 -6.52 -3.08
CA LYS A 298 -19.79 -6.60 -2.19
C LYS A 298 -19.70 -7.82 -1.28
N GLU A 299 -19.38 -8.99 -1.82
CA GLU A 299 -19.20 -10.22 -1.05
C GLU A 299 -18.07 -10.09 -0.01
N LEU A 300 -16.94 -9.49 -0.40
CA LEU A 300 -15.83 -9.18 0.50
C LEU A 300 -16.29 -8.24 1.64
N SER A 301 -16.94 -7.13 1.30
CA SER A 301 -17.40 -6.16 2.28
C SER A 301 -18.45 -6.75 3.23
N ASP A 302 -19.36 -7.58 2.73
CA ASP A 302 -20.37 -8.24 3.56
C ASP A 302 -19.73 -9.26 4.51
N SER A 303 -18.73 -10.00 4.04
CA SER A 303 -17.93 -10.90 4.87
C SER A 303 -17.21 -10.13 5.99
N ILE A 304 -16.54 -9.02 5.67
CA ILE A 304 -15.87 -8.16 6.65
C ILE A 304 -16.88 -7.55 7.64
N ARG A 305 -18.03 -7.07 7.18
CA ARG A 305 -19.10 -6.55 8.07
C ARG A 305 -19.63 -7.63 9.01
N ASN A 306 -19.67 -8.88 8.56
CA ASN A 306 -20.07 -9.99 9.40
C ASN A 306 -19.06 -10.26 10.50
N LEU A 307 -17.76 -10.24 10.17
CA LEU A 307 -16.69 -10.32 11.16
C LEU A 307 -16.68 -9.14 12.14
N ASP A 308 -16.95 -7.91 11.69
CA ASP A 308 -17.01 -6.73 12.57
C ASP A 308 -18.14 -6.85 13.60
N LYS A 309 -19.30 -7.34 13.16
CA LYS A 309 -20.44 -7.63 14.06
C LYS A 309 -20.09 -8.72 15.06
N LEU A 310 -19.45 -9.80 14.61
CA LEU A 310 -19.01 -10.89 15.49
C LEU A 310 -17.99 -10.40 16.54
N ARG A 311 -17.01 -9.59 16.11
CA ARG A 311 -16.05 -8.91 16.99
C ARG A 311 -16.76 -8.06 18.04
N ALA A 312 -17.72 -7.24 17.63
CA ALA A 312 -18.47 -6.38 18.56
C ALA A 312 -19.30 -7.19 19.58
N GLU A 313 -19.88 -8.31 19.16
CA GLU A 313 -20.56 -9.26 20.06
C GLU A 313 -19.58 -9.92 21.03
N HIS A 314 -18.43 -10.39 20.54
CA HIS A 314 -17.38 -10.99 21.37
C HIS A 314 -16.88 -10.02 22.45
N GLN A 315 -16.58 -8.77 22.09
CA GLN A 315 -16.12 -7.74 23.02
C GLN A 315 -17.15 -7.44 24.13
N LYS A 316 -18.45 -7.52 23.83
CA LYS A 316 -19.51 -7.36 24.87
C LYS A 316 -19.47 -8.50 25.89
N ILE A 317 -19.24 -9.74 25.45
CA ILE A 317 -19.19 -10.91 26.33
C ILE A 317 -17.92 -10.89 27.17
N GLU A 318 -16.78 -10.59 26.56
CA GLU A 318 -15.48 -10.61 27.25
C GLU A 318 -15.46 -9.69 28.48
N ASN A 319 -16.06 -8.50 28.34
CA ASN A 319 -16.13 -7.47 29.37
C ASN A 319 -17.30 -7.65 30.37
N ASP A 320 -18.17 -8.65 30.19
CA ASP A 320 -19.32 -8.89 31.08
C ASP A 320 -18.94 -9.88 32.18
N GLU A 321 -18.52 -9.36 33.34
CA GLU A 321 -18.06 -10.17 34.48
C GLU A 321 -19.12 -11.09 35.07
N SER A 322 -20.42 -10.82 34.81
CA SER A 322 -21.49 -11.71 35.27
C SER A 322 -21.64 -12.98 34.41
N ILE A 323 -20.94 -13.07 33.28
CA ILE A 323 -20.82 -14.28 32.48
C ILE A 323 -19.62 -15.08 33.02
N LEU A 324 -19.86 -16.35 33.34
CA LEU A 324 -18.81 -17.25 33.80
C LEU A 324 -17.59 -17.20 32.88
N LEU A 325 -16.40 -17.18 33.49
CA LEU A 325 -15.13 -17.09 32.75
C LEU A 325 -14.98 -18.23 31.73
N VAL A 326 -15.43 -19.44 32.08
CA VAL A 326 -15.42 -20.60 31.16
C VAL A 326 -16.31 -20.37 29.94
N VAL A 327 -17.47 -19.72 30.11
CA VAL A 327 -18.37 -19.38 29.00
C VAL A 327 -17.80 -18.25 28.16
N ARG A 328 -17.12 -17.27 28.78
CA ARG A 328 -16.39 -16.22 28.05
C ARG A 328 -15.27 -16.81 27.20
N ARG A 329 -14.47 -17.74 27.74
CA ARG A 329 -13.41 -18.46 27.01
C ARG A 329 -13.95 -19.28 25.84
N PHE A 330 -15.09 -19.93 26.04
CA PHE A 330 -15.77 -20.68 24.99
C PHE A 330 -16.23 -19.79 23.83
N VAL A 331 -16.79 -18.62 24.13
CA VAL A 331 -17.15 -17.63 23.12
C VAL A 331 -15.92 -17.08 22.40
N ALA A 332 -14.86 -16.81 23.16
CA ALA A 332 -13.59 -16.33 22.63
C ALA A 332 -12.97 -17.33 21.64
N SER A 333 -12.92 -18.62 21.98
CA SER A 333 -12.31 -19.63 21.11
C SER A 333 -12.99 -19.71 19.74
N ARG A 334 -14.31 -19.59 19.69
CA ARG A 334 -15.03 -19.55 18.41
C ARG A 334 -14.80 -18.24 17.65
N TYR A 335 -14.70 -17.11 18.33
CA TYR A 335 -14.31 -15.87 17.67
C TYR A 335 -12.94 -15.98 17.00
N TYR A 336 -11.93 -16.45 17.73
CA TYR A 336 -10.57 -16.62 17.21
C TYR A 336 -10.47 -17.67 16.11
N TRP A 337 -11.31 -18.71 16.14
CA TRP A 337 -11.47 -19.63 15.03
C TRP A 337 -11.99 -18.93 13.76
N ASN A 338 -13.03 -18.09 13.88
CA ASN A 338 -13.64 -17.42 12.72
C ASN A 338 -12.74 -16.35 12.07
N ILE A 339 -11.68 -15.89 12.74
CA ILE A 339 -10.68 -14.96 12.18
C ILE A 339 -9.36 -15.65 11.81
N ASP A 340 -9.33 -16.99 11.80
CA ASP A 340 -8.16 -17.82 11.50
C ASP A 340 -6.97 -17.59 12.46
N GLU A 341 -7.22 -17.21 13.71
CA GLU A 341 -6.19 -17.10 14.76
C GLU A 341 -5.99 -18.41 15.54
N LEU A 342 -6.93 -19.36 15.43
CA LEU A 342 -6.77 -20.71 15.98
C LEU A 342 -6.71 -21.73 14.85
N SER A 343 -5.74 -22.65 14.93
CA SER A 343 -5.79 -23.89 14.15
C SER A 343 -6.93 -24.78 14.62
N GLU A 344 -7.31 -25.74 13.78
CA GLU A 344 -8.42 -26.65 14.11
C GLU A 344 -8.12 -27.43 15.39
N GLN A 345 -6.87 -27.87 15.54
CA GLN A 345 -6.41 -28.57 16.74
C GLN A 345 -6.50 -27.69 17.98
N GLN A 346 -6.03 -26.44 17.90
CA GLN A 346 -6.08 -25.50 19.02
C GLN A 346 -7.53 -25.18 19.41
N TYR A 347 -8.38 -24.94 18.42
CA TYR A 347 -9.81 -24.72 18.66
C TYR A 347 -10.45 -25.91 19.36
N ARG A 348 -10.22 -27.14 18.87
CA ARG A 348 -10.75 -28.38 19.48
C ARG A 348 -10.25 -28.58 20.91
N GLU A 349 -8.99 -28.28 21.19
CA GLU A 349 -8.41 -28.39 22.53
C GLU A 349 -9.03 -27.37 23.50
N VAL A 350 -9.08 -26.09 23.14
CA VAL A 350 -9.69 -25.04 23.97
C VAL A 350 -11.16 -25.34 24.20
N PHE A 351 -11.86 -25.77 23.15
CA PHE A 351 -13.25 -26.16 23.21
C PHE A 351 -13.46 -27.30 24.22
N LYS A 352 -12.70 -28.39 24.10
CA LYS A 352 -12.76 -29.52 25.04
C LYS A 352 -12.50 -29.07 26.49
N ASN A 353 -11.46 -28.29 26.71
CA ASN A 353 -11.11 -27.80 28.05
C ASN A 353 -12.21 -26.92 28.65
N CYS A 354 -12.87 -26.08 27.84
CA CYS A 354 -14.01 -25.29 28.30
C CYS A 354 -15.19 -26.19 28.69
N VAL A 355 -15.44 -27.23 27.91
CA VAL A 355 -16.52 -28.18 28.15
C VAL A 355 -16.29 -28.97 29.43
N ASP A 356 -15.11 -29.54 29.60
CA ASP A 356 -14.74 -30.29 30.81
C ASP A 356 -14.82 -29.39 32.06
N ALA A 357 -14.49 -28.10 31.93
CA ALA A 357 -14.59 -27.15 33.02
C ALA A 357 -16.04 -26.77 33.37
N LEU A 358 -17.00 -26.84 32.44
CA LEU A 358 -18.41 -26.51 32.74
C LEU A 358 -19.00 -27.43 33.82
N ASP A 359 -18.56 -28.69 33.87
CA ASP A 359 -19.04 -29.67 34.85
C ASP A 359 -18.63 -29.33 36.30
N THR A 360 -17.67 -28.41 36.47
CA THR A 360 -17.20 -27.95 37.79
C THR A 360 -18.01 -26.79 38.37
N TRP A 361 -18.92 -26.19 37.59
CA TRP A 361 -19.71 -25.02 38.00
C TRP A 361 -21.17 -25.37 38.35
N PRO A 362 -21.83 -24.59 39.22
CA PRO A 362 -23.25 -24.76 39.51
C PRO A 362 -24.13 -24.62 38.26
N VAL A 363 -25.11 -25.52 38.11
CA VAL A 363 -25.99 -25.59 36.93
C VAL A 363 -26.71 -24.28 36.65
N ASP A 364 -27.17 -23.59 37.70
CA ASP A 364 -27.92 -22.34 37.58
C ASP A 364 -27.05 -21.20 37.02
N GLU A 365 -25.76 -21.16 37.39
CA GLU A 365 -24.80 -20.16 36.91
C GLU A 365 -24.40 -20.41 35.45
N VAL A 366 -24.25 -21.68 35.07
CA VAL A 366 -24.03 -22.09 33.68
C VAL A 366 -25.25 -21.73 32.82
N GLU A 367 -26.45 -22.08 33.26
CA GLU A 367 -27.69 -21.77 32.54
C GLU A 367 -27.89 -20.26 32.40
N PHE A 368 -27.65 -19.50 33.48
CA PHE A 368 -27.71 -18.03 33.47
C PHE A 368 -26.74 -17.44 32.43
N SER A 369 -25.48 -17.90 32.43
CA SER A 369 -24.45 -17.43 31.50
C SER A 369 -24.83 -17.70 30.05
N PHE A 370 -25.25 -18.91 29.69
CA PHE A 370 -25.65 -19.25 28.32
C PHE A 370 -26.95 -18.55 27.87
N LYS A 371 -27.91 -18.33 28.78
CA LYS A 371 -29.09 -17.48 28.50
C LYS A 371 -28.66 -16.04 28.19
N LYS A 372 -27.66 -15.52 28.91
CA LYS A 372 -27.13 -14.18 28.69
C LYS A 372 -26.41 -14.07 27.34
N VAL A 373 -25.58 -15.06 26.98
CA VAL A 373 -24.95 -15.17 25.65
C VAL A 373 -26.01 -15.19 24.55
N LYS A 374 -27.05 -16.02 24.67
CA LYS A 374 -28.17 -16.09 23.71
C LYS A 374 -28.88 -14.76 23.51
N ARG A 375 -28.98 -13.93 24.56
CA ARG A 375 -29.63 -12.61 24.53
C ARG A 375 -28.73 -11.52 23.95
N ILE A 376 -27.45 -11.51 24.31
CA ILE A 376 -26.52 -10.40 23.99
C ILE A 376 -25.82 -10.61 22.65
N CYS A 377 -25.62 -11.87 22.24
CA CYS A 377 -24.87 -12.25 21.05
C CYS A 377 -25.70 -13.19 20.16
N PRO A 378 -26.73 -12.66 19.48
CA PRO A 378 -27.64 -13.45 18.66
C PRO A 378 -26.92 -14.11 17.48
N ARG A 379 -25.85 -13.51 16.95
CA ARG A 379 -25.11 -14.06 15.82
C ARG A 379 -24.20 -15.19 16.25
N TYR A 380 -23.47 -15.00 17.34
CA TYR A 380 -22.76 -16.10 18.01
C TYR A 380 -23.70 -17.28 18.30
N TYR A 381 -24.86 -16.99 18.89
CA TYR A 381 -25.88 -18.00 19.16
C TYR A 381 -26.39 -18.67 17.88
N SER A 382 -26.53 -17.95 16.77
CA SER A 382 -26.99 -18.56 15.51
C SER A 382 -26.01 -19.61 14.97
N GLU A 383 -24.70 -19.35 15.06
CA GLU A 383 -23.65 -20.32 14.64
C GLU A 383 -23.50 -21.48 15.63
N MET A 384 -23.81 -21.25 16.90
CA MET A 384 -23.65 -22.19 18.00
C MET A 384 -24.98 -22.75 18.51
N ARG A 385 -26.05 -22.63 17.71
CA ARG A 385 -27.43 -22.84 18.19
C ARG A 385 -27.60 -24.21 18.83
N GLU A 386 -27.20 -25.26 18.10
CA GLU A 386 -27.36 -26.64 18.54
C GLU A 386 -26.66 -26.91 19.86
N LEU A 387 -25.44 -26.39 19.98
CA LEU A 387 -24.61 -26.52 21.15
C LEU A 387 -25.16 -25.76 22.36
N VAL A 388 -25.49 -24.48 22.19
CA VAL A 388 -26.06 -23.66 23.26
C VAL A 388 -27.41 -24.21 23.72
N ASP A 389 -28.28 -24.62 22.79
CA ASP A 389 -29.58 -25.19 23.14
C ASP A 389 -29.44 -26.58 23.80
N SER A 390 -28.44 -27.37 23.40
CA SER A 390 -28.10 -28.64 24.05
C SER A 390 -27.64 -28.44 25.50
N VAL A 391 -26.74 -27.49 25.75
CA VAL A 391 -26.30 -27.13 27.10
C VAL A 391 -27.49 -26.65 27.96
N LEU A 392 -28.32 -25.75 27.43
CA LEU A 392 -29.51 -25.26 28.14
C LEU A 392 -30.53 -26.37 28.43
N LYS A 393 -30.72 -27.32 27.50
CA LYS A 393 -31.60 -28.48 27.71
C LYS A 393 -31.06 -29.39 28.81
N SER A 394 -29.75 -29.65 28.82
CA SER A 394 -29.08 -30.44 29.86
C SER A 394 -29.24 -29.80 31.25
N CYS A 395 -29.03 -28.48 31.36
CA CYS A 395 -29.21 -27.75 32.62
C CYS A 395 -30.63 -27.92 33.20
N ARG A 396 -31.67 -27.75 32.37
CA ARG A 396 -33.07 -27.93 32.78
C ARG A 396 -33.38 -29.35 33.25
N SER A 397 -32.77 -30.35 32.62
CA SER A 397 -33.00 -31.75 33.00
C SER A 397 -32.46 -32.06 34.40
N VAL A 398 -31.32 -31.47 34.79
CA VAL A 398 -30.68 -31.63 36.10
C VAL A 398 -31.46 -30.89 37.19
N GLN A 399 -31.98 -29.69 36.89
CA GLN A 399 -32.87 -28.96 37.80
C GLN A 399 -34.21 -29.69 38.01
N GLY A 400 -34.75 -30.32 36.96
CA GLY A 400 -36.00 -31.07 37.00
C GLY A 400 -35.92 -32.41 37.75
N THR A 401 -34.74 -33.04 37.80
CA THR A 401 -34.49 -34.23 38.62
C THR A 401 -34.30 -33.86 40.09
N THR A 402 -33.53 -32.83 40.42
CA THR A 402 -33.31 -32.36 41.79
C THR A 402 -34.59 -31.87 42.49
N THR A 403 -35.50 -31.21 41.75
CA THR A 403 -36.85 -30.83 42.27
C THR A 403 -37.78 -32.03 42.47
N LYS A 404 -37.64 -33.11 41.68
CA LYS A 404 -38.39 -34.36 41.88
C LYS A 404 -37.86 -35.19 43.05
N THR A 405 -36.55 -35.19 43.32
CA THR A 405 -35.97 -35.87 44.49
C THR A 405 -36.27 -35.14 45.79
N THR A 406 -36.21 -33.81 45.82
CA THR A 406 -36.55 -33.00 47.02
C THR A 406 -38.02 -33.13 47.41
N ASN A 407 -38.95 -33.22 46.45
CA ASN A 407 -40.37 -33.52 46.73
C ASN A 407 -40.62 -34.97 47.19
N ARG A 408 -39.65 -35.88 47.04
CA ARG A 408 -39.71 -37.27 47.57
C ARG A 408 -38.94 -37.48 48.87
N SER A 409 -38.20 -36.49 49.35
CA SER A 409 -37.28 -36.62 50.49
C SER A 409 -37.45 -35.49 51.52
N GLN A 410 -38.68 -35.16 51.88
CA GLN A 410 -38.97 -34.61 53.22
C GLN A 410 -38.94 -35.76 54.25
N ASN A 411 -37.75 -36.29 54.53
CA ASN A 411 -37.39 -37.00 55.76
C ASN A 411 -35.93 -37.49 55.66
N HIS A 412 -34.96 -36.61 55.92
CA HIS A 412 -33.84 -36.81 56.85
C HIS A 412 -32.75 -35.75 56.68
N GLN A 413 -32.11 -35.48 57.80
CA GLN A 413 -31.20 -34.37 58.09
C GLN A 413 -29.77 -34.53 57.52
N GLN A 414 -29.12 -33.37 57.46
CA GLN A 414 -27.69 -33.06 57.55
C GLN A 414 -26.85 -33.03 56.26
N ASN A 415 -26.63 -31.77 55.85
CA ASN A 415 -25.77 -31.25 54.79
C ASN A 415 -24.30 -31.70 54.93
N GLN A 416 -23.84 -32.50 53.97
CA GLN A 416 -22.54 -32.30 53.33
C GLN A 416 -22.81 -31.91 51.87
N GLN A 417 -22.25 -30.78 51.44
CA GLN A 417 -22.34 -30.26 50.07
C GLN A 417 -21.71 -31.26 49.08
N GLN A 418 -22.50 -32.21 48.59
CA GLN A 418 -22.24 -32.86 47.32
C GLN A 418 -22.89 -31.99 46.25
N ASN A 419 -22.08 -31.21 45.54
CA ASN A 419 -22.49 -30.67 44.24
C ASN A 419 -22.84 -31.88 43.37
N PRO A 420 -24.11 -32.06 42.94
CA PRO A 420 -24.40 -33.06 41.94
C PRO A 420 -23.75 -32.54 40.66
N GLY A 421 -22.53 -33.00 40.39
CA GLY A 421 -21.78 -32.66 39.19
C GLY A 421 -22.69 -32.78 37.99
N CYS A 422 -22.65 -31.77 37.11
CA CYS A 422 -23.40 -31.74 35.87
C CYS A 422 -23.05 -33.02 35.09
N LEU A 423 -23.88 -34.04 35.23
CA LEU A 423 -23.64 -35.39 34.74
C LEU A 423 -23.53 -35.36 33.22
N ILE A 424 -22.38 -35.79 32.65
CA ILE A 424 -22.16 -36.81 31.59
C ILE A 424 -22.96 -36.67 30.26
N PHE A 425 -23.94 -35.79 30.15
CA PHE A 425 -24.81 -35.59 29.00
C PHE A 425 -24.39 -34.40 28.14
N ILE A 426 -23.53 -33.54 28.67
CA ILE A 426 -22.88 -32.46 27.92
C ILE A 426 -21.95 -33.05 26.84
N THR A 427 -21.30 -34.19 27.11
CA THR A 427 -20.36 -34.85 26.18
C THR A 427 -20.99 -35.38 24.89
N ILE A 428 -22.24 -35.85 24.89
CA ILE A 428 -22.87 -36.48 23.71
C ILE A 428 -23.29 -35.42 22.66
N GLY A 429 -23.82 -34.27 23.09
CA GLY A 429 -24.16 -33.17 22.17
C GLY A 429 -22.93 -32.49 21.55
N ILE A 430 -21.79 -32.60 22.23
CA ILE A 430 -20.52 -31.95 21.89
C ILE A 430 -19.69 -32.78 20.92
N PHE A 431 -19.74 -34.11 21.03
CA PHE A 431 -19.19 -35.02 20.02
C PHE A 431 -19.89 -34.87 18.67
N VAL A 432 -21.20 -34.58 18.66
CA VAL A 432 -21.96 -34.29 17.42
C VAL A 432 -21.55 -32.93 16.85
N TYR A 433 -21.41 -31.89 17.67
CA TYR A 433 -20.99 -30.56 17.21
C TYR A 433 -19.56 -30.57 16.62
N LEU A 434 -18.62 -31.29 17.24
CA LEU A 434 -17.25 -31.45 16.74
C LEU A 434 -17.15 -32.27 15.44
N ALA A 435 -18.17 -33.07 15.10
CA ALA A 435 -18.28 -33.82 13.86
C ALA A 435 -18.95 -33.04 12.71
N PHE A 436 -19.63 -31.92 13.00
CA PHE A 436 -20.25 -31.04 12.00
C PHE A 436 -19.37 -29.84 11.60
N VAL A 437 -18.24 -29.63 12.28
CA VAL A 437 -17.25 -28.58 11.97
C VAL A 437 -16.22 -29.05 10.92
N SER A 438 -16.21 -30.35 10.60
CA SER A 438 -15.55 -30.95 9.41
C SER A 438 -16.52 -31.01 8.24
#